data_AF-A0A0R2DV64-F1
#
_entry.id   AF-A0A0R2DV64-F1
#
_cell.length_a   1.000
_cell.length_b   1.000
_cell.length_c   1.000
_cell.angle_alpha   90.00
_cell.angle_beta   90.00
_cell.angle_gamma   90.00
#
_symmetry.space_group_name_H-M   'P 1'
#
loop_
_entity.id
_entity.type
_entity.pdbx_description
1 polymer ?
#
loop_
_entity_poly.entity_id
_entity_poly.type
_entity_poly.pdbx_seq_one_letter_code
_entity_poly.pdbx_strand_id
1 'polypeptide(L)'
;MHNLFKEPKTKNSIRTVPVSREAMNKSVKWIEIYRRELFRRGVANPEQLLFQTRQAKLPDAKTVNSAYHQLQKHLGMESKFSTHTTRHTLASMMLATGEVSLAYISYYLGHANIMITQKYYIGLLP
;
A
#
# COMPACT_ATOMS: atom_id res chain seq x y z
N MET A 1 -12.17 7.53 13.92
CA MET A 1 -12.83 6.21 13.72
C MET A 1 -12.44 5.68 12.32
N HIS A 2 -11.30 4.98 12.20
CA HIS A 2 -10.70 4.53 10.92
C HIS A 2 -10.73 3.01 10.72
N ASN A 3 -11.44 2.27 11.58
CA ASN A 3 -11.32 0.80 11.68
C ASN A 3 -12.54 0.06 11.13
N LEU A 4 -13.32 0.71 10.26
CA LEU A 4 -14.52 0.17 9.63
C LEU A 4 -14.38 0.33 8.12
N PHE A 5 -14.82 -0.68 7.36
CA PHE A 5 -14.97 -0.53 5.91
C PHE A 5 -15.95 0.60 5.64
N LYS A 6 -15.47 1.63 4.94
CA LYS A 6 -16.31 2.71 4.43
C LYS A 6 -16.39 2.54 2.94
N GLU A 7 -17.60 2.65 2.41
CA GLU A 7 -17.75 2.76 0.97
C GLU A 7 -16.99 4.00 0.48
N PRO A 8 -16.19 3.87 -0.59
CA PRO A 8 -15.51 5.01 -1.13
C PRO A 8 -16.53 6.06 -1.58
N LYS A 9 -16.24 7.33 -1.32
CA LYS A 9 -17.13 8.45 -1.66
C LYS A 9 -17.37 8.60 -3.17
N THR A 10 -16.53 8.00 -4.01
CA THR A 10 -16.60 8.10 -5.47
C THR A 10 -16.35 6.74 -6.12
N LYS A 11 -17.05 6.47 -7.24
CA LYS A 11 -16.86 5.25 -8.05
C LYS A 11 -15.40 5.07 -8.49
N ASN A 12 -14.70 6.17 -8.77
CA ASN A 12 -13.29 6.17 -9.19
C ASN A 12 -12.31 5.62 -8.14
N SER A 13 -12.73 5.54 -6.88
CA SER A 13 -11.90 4.95 -5.82
C SER A 13 -11.92 3.42 -5.85
N ILE A 14 -12.92 2.80 -6.50
CA ILE A 14 -13.01 1.36 -6.75
C ILE A 14 -12.27 1.07 -8.05
N ARG A 15 -11.24 0.22 -8.00
CA ARG A 15 -10.40 -0.09 -9.15
C ARG A 15 -9.74 -1.45 -9.02
N THR A 16 -9.49 -2.06 -10.17
CA THR A 16 -8.66 -3.25 -10.30
C THR A 16 -7.28 -2.81 -10.74
N VAL A 17 -6.26 -3.26 -10.01
CA VAL A 17 -4.85 -2.95 -10.32
C VAL A 17 -4.14 -4.23 -10.71
N PRO A 18 -3.37 -4.25 -11.81
CA PRO A 18 -2.49 -5.38 -12.10
C PRO A 18 -1.43 -5.48 -10.99
N VAL A 19 -1.17 -6.71 -10.56
CA VAL A 19 -0.14 -7.01 -9.56
C VAL A 19 0.85 -7.96 -10.21
N SER A 20 2.15 -7.69 -10.05
CA SER A 20 3.18 -8.57 -10.60
C SER A 20 3.08 -9.97 -9.99
N ARG A 21 3.50 -10.99 -10.76
CA ARG A 21 3.56 -12.37 -10.28
C ARG A 21 4.34 -12.49 -8.97
N GLU A 22 5.45 -11.76 -8.86
CA GLU A 22 6.28 -11.76 -7.67
C GLU A 22 5.55 -11.21 -6.44
N ALA A 23 4.87 -10.07 -6.58
CA ALA A 23 4.09 -9.48 -5.50
C ALA A 23 2.93 -10.41 -5.09
N MET A 24 2.25 -11.03 -6.06
CA MET A 24 1.20 -12.01 -5.79
C MET A 24 1.72 -13.23 -5.02
N ASN A 25 2.87 -13.79 -5.43
CA ASN A 25 3.50 -14.91 -4.73
C ASN A 25 3.85 -14.55 -3.28
N LYS A 26 4.35 -13.34 -3.03
CA LYS A 26 4.62 -12.83 -1.67
C LYS A 26 3.33 -12.71 -0.85
N SER A 27 2.24 -12.23 -1.45
CA SER A 27 0.93 -12.14 -0.81
C SER A 27 0.37 -13.51 -0.42
N VAL A 28 0.46 -14.51 -1.31
CA VAL A 28 0.01 -15.89 -1.02
C VAL A 28 0.82 -16.48 0.15
N LYS A 29 2.16 -16.40 0.08
CA LYS A 29 3.03 -16.87 1.16
C LYS A 29 2.75 -16.16 2.48
N TRP A 30 2.46 -14.86 2.45
CA TRP A 30 2.05 -14.11 3.63
C TRP A 30 0.76 -14.67 4.22
N ILE A 31 -0.28 -14.90 3.42
CA ILE A 31 -1.57 -15.42 3.88
C ILE A 31 -1.39 -16.76 4.61
N GLU A 32 -0.52 -17.64 4.10
CA GLU A 32 -0.22 -18.93 4.75
C GLU A 32 0.47 -18.76 6.11
N ILE A 33 1.49 -17.90 6.20
CA ILE A 33 2.19 -17.61 7.46
C ILE A 33 1.22 -16.97 8.47
N TYR A 34 0.46 -15.99 8.00
CA TYR A 34 -0.47 -15.21 8.80
C TYR A 34 -1.61 -16.07 9.36
N ARG A 35 -2.23 -16.93 8.56
CA ARG A 35 -3.28 -17.86 9.02
C ARG A 35 -2.75 -18.82 10.09
N ARG A 36 -1.53 -19.36 9.91
CA ARG A 36 -0.88 -20.20 10.94
C ARG A 36 -0.63 -19.44 12.23
N GLU A 37 -0.21 -18.18 12.14
CA GLU A 37 0.01 -17.33 13.31
C GLU A 37 -1.29 -17.05 14.07
N LEU A 38 -2.36 -16.72 13.34
CA LEU A 38 -3.69 -16.49 13.93
C LEU A 38 -4.21 -17.73 14.65
N PHE A 39 -4.10 -18.89 14.00
CA PHE A 39 -4.48 -20.17 14.60
C PHE A 39 -3.69 -20.46 15.88
N ARG A 40 -2.35 -20.32 15.82
CA ARG A 40 -1.47 -20.54 17.00
C ARG A 40 -1.85 -19.63 18.18
N ARG A 41 -2.27 -18.40 17.90
CA ARG A 41 -2.65 -17.41 18.93
C ARG A 41 -4.11 -17.48 19.37
N GLY A 42 -4.92 -18.36 18.76
CA GLY A 42 -6.37 -18.42 19.03
C GLY A 42 -7.11 -17.13 18.64
N VAL A 43 -6.60 -16.37 17.66
CA VAL A 43 -7.20 -15.10 17.22
C VAL A 43 -8.09 -15.36 16.01
N ALA A 44 -9.39 -15.05 16.15
CA ALA A 44 -10.35 -15.17 15.06
C ALA A 44 -10.08 -14.17 13.92
N ASN A 45 -10.47 -14.53 12.70
CA ASN A 45 -10.47 -13.64 11.53
C ASN A 45 -11.70 -13.91 10.65
N PRO A 46 -12.91 -13.62 11.16
CA PRO A 46 -14.15 -13.92 10.45
C PRO A 46 -14.28 -13.14 9.14
N GLU A 47 -13.76 -11.91 9.12
CA GLU A 47 -13.77 -11.00 7.95
C GLU A 47 -12.69 -11.35 6.90
N GLN A 48 -11.93 -12.42 7.11
CA GLN A 48 -10.83 -12.87 6.23
C GLN A 48 -9.84 -11.77 5.85
N LEU A 49 -9.56 -10.85 6.78
CA LEU A 49 -8.64 -9.72 6.56
C LEU A 49 -7.24 -10.24 6.25
N LEU A 50 -6.56 -9.63 5.27
CA LEU A 50 -5.15 -9.91 4.99
C LEU A 50 -4.21 -9.42 6.10
N PHE A 51 -4.66 -8.41 6.86
CA PHE A 51 -3.93 -7.81 7.97
C PHE A 51 -4.91 -7.41 9.07
N GLN A 52 -4.61 -7.76 10.32
CA GLN A 52 -5.41 -7.35 11.47
C GLN A 52 -4.55 -7.15 12.72
N THR A 53 -5.04 -6.36 13.67
CA THR A 53 -4.44 -6.19 14.99
C THR A 53 -4.74 -7.41 15.88
N ARG A 54 -4.14 -7.47 17.08
CA ARG A 54 -4.45 -8.56 18.04
C ARG A 54 -5.93 -8.61 18.46
N GLN A 55 -6.67 -7.52 18.27
CA GLN A 55 -8.09 -7.40 18.56
C GLN A 55 -8.98 -7.70 17.34
N ALA A 56 -8.45 -8.36 16.30
CA ALA A 56 -9.16 -8.70 15.07
C ALA A 56 -9.78 -7.49 14.33
N LYS A 57 -9.07 -6.35 14.34
CA LYS A 57 -9.48 -5.12 13.64
C LYS A 57 -8.48 -4.73 12.56
N LEU A 58 -8.90 -3.96 11.56
CA LEU A 58 -7.98 -3.35 10.60
C LEU A 58 -6.94 -2.49 11.34
N PRO A 59 -5.64 -2.62 10.99
CA PRO A 59 -4.63 -1.74 11.54
C PRO A 59 -4.83 -0.32 10.99
N ASP A 60 -4.65 0.67 11.85
CA ASP A 60 -4.68 2.07 11.40
C ASP A 60 -3.36 2.45 10.71
N ALA A 61 -3.42 3.44 9.82
CA ALA A 61 -2.28 3.87 9.03
C ALA A 61 -1.11 4.41 9.87
N LYS A 62 -1.38 4.98 11.05
CA LYS A 62 -0.32 5.48 11.94
C LYS A 62 0.45 4.29 12.52
N THR A 63 -0.24 3.26 12.99
CA THR A 63 0.37 2.03 13.50
C THR A 63 1.23 1.34 12.45
N VAL A 64 0.73 1.21 11.21
CA VAL A 64 1.49 0.63 10.09
C VAL A 64 2.77 1.43 9.82
N ASN A 65 2.67 2.75 9.70
CA ASN A 65 3.85 3.59 9.46
C ASN A 65 4.82 3.60 10.65
N SER A 66 4.33 3.56 11.89
CA SER A 66 5.18 3.44 13.09
C SER A 66 5.98 2.13 13.08
N ALA A 67 5.33 1.00 12.79
CA ALA A 67 6.03 -0.29 12.66
C ALA A 67 7.05 -0.28 11.52
N TYR A 68 6.69 0.33 10.38
CA TYR A 68 7.60 0.47 9.25
C TYR A 68 8.82 1.33 9.58
N HIS A 69 8.66 2.44 10.30
CA HIS A 69 9.80 3.27 10.73
C HIS A 69 10.70 2.54 11.74
N GLN A 70 10.13 1.74 12.64
CA GLN A 70 10.93 0.92 13.55
C GLN A 70 11.78 -0.11 12.81
N LEU A 71 11.21 -0.75 11.78
CA LEU A 71 11.95 -1.66 10.91
C LEU A 71 13.11 -0.94 10.20
N GLN A 72 12.86 0.25 9.64
CA GLN A 72 13.90 1.05 8.99
C GLN A 72 15.05 1.40 9.93
N LYS A 73 14.72 1.81 11.17
CA LYS A 73 15.72 2.06 12.22
C LYS A 73 16.54 0.82 12.54
N HIS A 74 15.88 -0.34 12.66
CA HIS A 74 16.55 -1.61 12.91
C HIS A 74 17.49 -2.02 11.77
N LEU A 75 17.15 -1.67 10.54
CA LEU A 75 17.98 -1.88 9.35
C LEU A 75 19.06 -0.81 9.15
N GLY A 76 19.19 0.17 10.05
CA GLY A 76 20.19 1.24 9.94
C GLY A 76 19.92 2.25 8.81
N MET A 77 18.68 2.38 8.35
CA MET A 77 18.33 3.32 7.29
C MET A 77 18.32 4.76 7.80
N GLU A 78 19.03 5.65 7.12
CA GLU A 78 19.12 7.07 7.47
C GLU A 78 17.83 7.84 7.12
N SER A 79 17.20 7.47 6.01
CA SER A 79 15.99 8.11 5.50
C SER A 79 14.72 7.45 6.04
N LYS A 80 13.72 8.29 6.33
CA LYS A 80 12.41 7.87 6.86
C LYS A 80 11.37 7.77 5.74
N PHE A 81 11.03 6.54 5.39
CA PHE A 81 10.04 6.17 4.39
C PHE A 81 8.69 5.85 5.02
N SER A 82 7.61 6.20 4.30
CA SER A 82 6.23 5.88 4.66
C SER A 82 5.55 5.05 3.57
N THR A 83 4.34 4.57 3.85
CA THR A 83 3.47 3.96 2.83
C THR A 83 3.16 4.94 1.68
N HIS A 84 3.13 6.25 1.96
CA HIS A 84 2.99 7.27 0.91
C HIS A 84 4.25 7.41 0.08
N THR A 85 5.43 7.41 0.70
CA THR A 85 6.71 7.47 -0.02
C THR A 85 6.86 6.28 -0.97
N THR A 86 6.46 5.08 -0.52
CA THR A 86 6.45 3.87 -1.38
C THR A 86 5.52 4.05 -2.59
N ARG A 87 4.34 4.65 -2.39
CA ARG A 87 3.40 4.98 -3.48
C ARG A 87 4.02 5.97 -4.47
N HIS A 88 4.72 7.00 -3.98
CA HIS A 88 5.41 7.96 -4.83
C HIS A 88 6.55 7.32 -5.62
N THR A 89 7.37 6.47 -4.99
CA THR A 89 8.42 5.71 -5.68
C THR A 89 7.86 4.87 -6.81
N LEU A 90 6.75 4.16 -6.57
CA LEU A 90 6.08 3.39 -7.63
C LEU A 90 5.65 4.28 -8.81
N ALA A 91 5.08 5.44 -8.52
CA ALA A 91 4.70 6.41 -9.55
C ALA A 91 5.91 6.86 -10.39
N SER A 92 7.00 7.25 -9.72
CA SER A 92 8.24 7.68 -10.36
C SER A 92 8.85 6.58 -11.21
N MET A 93 8.85 5.33 -10.73
CA MET A 93 9.34 4.18 -11.49
C MET A 93 8.50 3.92 -12.74
N MET A 94 7.17 3.96 -12.63
CA MET A 94 6.28 3.75 -13.79
C MET A 94 6.49 4.82 -14.87
N LEU A 95 6.73 6.08 -14.48
CA LEU A 95 7.03 7.17 -15.43
C LEU A 95 8.37 7.02 -16.10
N ALA A 96 9.40 6.64 -15.33
CA ALA A 96 10.75 6.52 -15.84
C ALA A 96 10.86 5.46 -16.96
N THR A 97 9.90 4.52 -17.04
CA THR A 97 9.81 3.60 -18.18
C THR A 97 9.49 4.31 -19.51
N GLY A 98 8.78 5.44 -19.46
CA GLY A 98 8.25 6.13 -20.65
C GLY A 98 7.07 5.40 -21.34
N GLU A 99 6.74 4.18 -20.93
CA GLU A 99 5.76 3.31 -21.60
C GLU A 99 4.33 3.52 -21.07
N VAL A 100 4.19 4.05 -19.85
CA VAL A 100 2.89 4.16 -19.18
C VAL A 100 2.40 5.61 -19.15
N SER A 101 1.19 5.83 -19.67
CA SER A 101 0.61 7.17 -19.70
C SER A 101 0.33 7.73 -18.31
N LEU A 102 0.45 9.05 -18.20
CA LEU A 102 0.16 9.81 -16.97
C LEU A 102 -1.24 9.54 -16.42
N ALA A 103 -2.21 9.45 -17.32
CA ALA A 103 -3.61 9.17 -17.00
C ALA A 103 -3.76 7.78 -16.36
N TYR A 104 -3.08 6.78 -16.90
CA TYR A 104 -3.11 5.43 -16.35
C TYR A 104 -2.47 5.36 -14.97
N ILE A 105 -1.31 6.01 -14.77
CA ILE A 105 -0.64 6.05 -13.46
C ILE A 105 -1.55 6.72 -12.41
N SER A 106 -2.22 7.82 -12.77
CA SER A 106 -3.17 8.51 -11.89
C SER A 106 -4.35 7.60 -11.50
N TYR A 107 -4.93 6.88 -12.48
CA TYR A 107 -5.99 5.90 -12.23
C TYR A 107 -5.50 4.76 -11.32
N TYR A 108 -4.35 4.16 -11.63
CA TYR A 108 -3.75 3.06 -10.88
C TYR A 108 -3.52 3.42 -9.41
N LEU A 109 -2.96 4.61 -9.14
CA LEU A 109 -2.66 5.07 -7.78
C LEU A 109 -3.90 5.59 -7.05
N GLY A 110 -4.97 5.95 -7.77
CA GLY A 110 -6.21 6.50 -7.23
C GLY A 110 -6.06 7.94 -6.74
N HIS A 111 -5.27 8.76 -7.44
CA HIS A 111 -5.11 10.18 -7.09
C HIS A 111 -6.39 10.95 -7.45
N ALA A 112 -7.00 11.60 -6.45
CA ALA A 112 -8.13 12.50 -6.68
C ALA A 112 -7.71 13.80 -7.42
N ASN A 113 -6.41 14.09 -7.47
CA ASN A 113 -5.87 15.28 -8.11
C ASN A 113 -4.63 14.93 -8.95
N ILE A 114 -4.74 15.12 -10.27
CA ILE A 114 -3.65 15.01 -11.27
C ILE A 114 -2.52 16.02 -10.99
N MET A 115 -2.71 17.02 -10.15
CA MET A 115 -1.68 18.01 -9.80
C MET A 115 -0.57 17.45 -8.90
N ILE A 116 -0.83 16.43 -8.06
CA ILE A 116 0.23 15.73 -7.30
C ILE A 116 1.13 14.97 -8.27
N THR A 117 0.51 14.46 -9.31
CA THR A 117 1.14 13.85 -10.45
C THR A 117 1.97 14.97 -11.14
N GLN A 118 1.42 16.01 -11.77
CA GLN A 118 2.25 17.06 -12.43
C GLN A 118 3.39 17.73 -11.59
N LYS A 119 3.23 18.01 -10.28
CA LYS A 119 4.24 18.76 -9.50
C LYS A 119 5.55 18.00 -9.26
N TYR A 120 5.52 16.66 -9.16
CA TYR A 120 6.75 15.85 -9.12
C TYR A 120 7.34 15.61 -10.52
N TYR A 121 6.56 15.87 -11.57
CA TYR A 121 6.77 15.28 -12.90
C TYR A 121 7.47 16.27 -13.86
N ILE A 122 7.45 17.56 -13.55
CA ILE A 122 8.20 18.60 -14.31
C ILE A 122 9.73 18.45 -14.13
N GLY A 123 10.20 17.89 -13.01
CA GLY A 123 11.65 17.72 -12.76
C GLY A 123 12.27 16.43 -13.31
N LEU A 124 11.48 15.54 -13.91
CA LEU A 124 11.92 14.24 -14.45
C LEU A 124 11.75 14.12 -15.97
N LEU A 125 11.10 15.11 -16.60
CA LEU A 125 11.01 15.22 -18.05
C LEU A 125 12.25 16.01 -18.54
N PRO A 126 12.96 15.55 -19.57
CA PRO A 126 14.10 16.27 -20.14
C PRO A 126 13.69 17.63 -20.73
#